data_AF-A0A966YV82-F1
#
_entry.id   AF-A0A966YV82-F1
#
_cell.length_a   1.000
_cell.length_b   1.000
_cell.length_c   1.000
_cell.angle_alpha   90.00
_cell.angle_beta   90.00
_cell.angle_gamma   90.00
#
_symmetry.space_group_name_H-M   'P 1'
#
loop_
_entity.id
_entity.type
_entity.pdbx_description
1 polymer ?
#
loop_
_entity_poly.entity_id
_entity_poly.type
_entity_poly.pdbx_seq_one_letter_code
_entity_poly.pdbx_strand_id
1 'polypeptide(L)'
;MRTTKTLFRTRKSDVALCLVLLLVARLSQENGHGWGDDFALYINQARGLTDGTLWNVVRDNRFALDNSAWNYFSPTAYPWGLPLLLAPIIAVWGINFSLLKLVPTLGYIAATMATLNIARHRFGPRSHSMFGETPSV
;
A
#
# COMPACT_ATOMS: atom_id res chain seq x y z
N MET A 1 -26.15 20.23 -18.56
CA MET A 1 -25.28 19.07 -18.86
C MET A 1 -24.08 19.10 -17.92
N ARG A 2 -24.06 18.27 -16.86
CA ARG A 2 -22.96 18.23 -15.87
C ARG A 2 -21.77 17.58 -16.57
N THR A 3 -20.73 18.34 -16.89
CA THR A 3 -19.49 17.81 -17.44
C THR A 3 -18.87 16.89 -16.41
N THR A 4 -18.92 15.58 -16.66
CA THR A 4 -18.27 14.55 -15.86
C THR A 4 -16.76 14.77 -15.98
N LYS A 5 -16.17 15.55 -15.08
CA LYS A 5 -14.72 15.67 -14.99
C LYS A 5 -14.21 14.28 -14.60
N THR A 6 -13.51 13.62 -15.51
CA THR A 6 -12.87 12.31 -15.28
C THR A 6 -12.08 12.36 -13.98
N LEU A 7 -12.44 11.50 -13.04
CA LEU A 7 -11.87 11.44 -11.68
C LEU A 7 -10.35 11.16 -11.71
N PHE A 8 -9.88 10.49 -12.76
CA PHE A 8 -8.47 10.13 -12.96
C PHE A 8 -7.96 10.70 -14.28
N ARG A 9 -7.25 11.83 -14.20
CA ARG A 9 -6.47 12.39 -15.32
C ARG A 9 -5.00 12.39 -14.92
N THR A 10 -4.22 11.53 -15.57
CA THR A 10 -2.77 11.44 -15.36
C THR A 10 -2.07 12.66 -15.95
N ARG A 11 -1.21 13.30 -15.16
CA ARG A 11 -0.33 14.38 -15.59
C ARG A 11 1.10 13.87 -15.71
N LYS A 12 1.95 14.48 -16.54
CA LYS A 12 3.38 14.12 -16.61
C LYS A 12 4.08 14.21 -15.24
N SER A 13 3.69 15.20 -14.43
CA SER A 13 4.15 15.36 -13.04
C SER A 13 3.83 14.16 -12.14
N ASP A 14 2.74 13.45 -12.42
CA ASP A 14 2.29 12.31 -11.62
C ASP A 14 3.19 11.11 -11.88
N VAL A 15 3.51 10.86 -13.16
CA VAL A 15 4.44 9.82 -13.55
C VAL A 15 5.83 10.10 -12.97
N ALA A 16 6.30 11.35 -13.07
CA ALA A 16 7.58 11.76 -12.49
C ALA A 16 7.60 11.53 -10.97
N LEU A 17 6.52 11.90 -10.26
CA LEU A 17 6.40 11.66 -8.82
C LEU A 17 6.44 10.16 -8.48
N CYS A 18 5.68 9.32 -9.19
CA CYS A 18 5.70 7.87 -8.99
C CYS A 18 7.11 7.29 -9.16
N LEU A 19 7.85 7.72 -10.18
CA LEU A 19 9.21 7.25 -10.43
C LEU A 19 10.18 7.71 -9.34
N VAL A 20 10.08 8.95 -8.88
CA VAL A 20 10.88 9.47 -7.77
C VAL A 20 10.59 8.70 -6.48
N LEU A 21 9.31 8.47 -6.16
CA LEU A 21 8.93 7.70 -4.97
C LEU A 21 9.46 6.25 -5.03
N LEU A 22 9.35 5.61 -6.20
CA LEU A 22 9.88 4.27 -6.39
C LEU A 22 11.40 4.23 -6.23
N LEU A 23 12.12 5.20 -6.80
CA LEU A 23 13.57 5.31 -6.68
C LEU A 23 14.00 5.51 -5.23
N VAL A 24 13.40 6.49 -4.54
CA VAL A 24 13.70 6.76 -3.12
C VAL A 24 13.41 5.53 -2.28
N ALA A 25 12.23 4.92 -2.44
CA ALA A 25 11.86 3.71 -1.71
C ALA A 25 12.85 2.57 -1.94
N ARG A 26 13.37 2.40 -3.16
CA ARG A 26 14.36 1.36 -3.47
C ARG A 26 15.73 1.66 -2.86
N LEU A 27 16.16 2.92 -2.87
CA LEU A 27 17.44 3.33 -2.29
C LEU A 27 17.44 3.30 -0.76
N SER A 28 16.27 3.45 -0.13
CA SER A 28 16.11 3.42 1.34
C SER A 28 15.88 2.01 1.92
N GLN A 29 15.98 0.93 1.12
CA GLN A 29 15.76 -0.41 1.65
C GLN A 29 16.99 -0.91 2.41
N GLU A 30 16.80 -1.26 3.67
CA GLU A 30 17.83 -1.95 4.46
C GLU A 30 17.78 -3.47 4.27
N ASN A 31 18.93 -4.13 4.41
CA ASN A 31 19.05 -5.58 4.21
C ASN A 31 18.51 -6.41 5.39
N GLY A 32 18.15 -5.77 6.51
CA GLY A 32 17.60 -6.43 7.69
C GLY A 32 16.64 -5.52 8.45
N HIS A 33 16.21 -5.97 9.63
CA HIS A 33 15.45 -5.17 10.58
C HIS A 33 15.96 -5.43 11.99
N GLY A 34 16.21 -4.36 12.75
CA GLY A 34 16.67 -4.45 14.15
C GLY A 34 15.54 -4.46 15.17
N TRP A 35 14.29 -4.18 14.75
CA TRP A 35 13.21 -3.86 15.68
C TRP A 35 11.88 -4.53 15.32
N GLY A 36 11.62 -5.70 15.90
CA GLY A 36 10.35 -6.41 15.79
C GLY A 36 10.09 -7.00 14.39
N ASP A 37 9.60 -8.23 14.35
CA ASP A 37 9.27 -8.91 13.08
C ASP A 37 7.75 -8.87 12.85
N ASP A 38 7.15 -7.66 12.94
CA ASP A 38 5.69 -7.48 12.83
C ASP A 38 5.17 -7.85 11.43
N PHE A 39 6.00 -7.75 10.40
CA PHE A 39 5.69 -8.21 9.05
C PHE A 39 5.80 -9.75 8.91
N ALA A 40 6.42 -10.47 9.85
CA ALA A 40 6.66 -11.91 9.72
C ALA A 40 5.36 -12.69 9.53
N LEU A 41 4.32 -12.38 10.30
CA LEU A 41 3.05 -13.10 10.22
C LEU A 41 2.35 -12.86 8.86
N TYR A 42 2.53 -11.68 8.24
CA TYR A 42 2.06 -11.45 6.87
C TYR A 42 2.75 -12.35 5.85
N ILE A 43 4.08 -12.48 5.95
CA ILE A 43 4.87 -13.37 5.08
C ILE A 43 4.54 -14.83 5.35
N ASN A 44 4.41 -15.23 6.61
CA ASN A 44 4.10 -16.60 7.01
C ASN A 44 2.70 -17.01 6.57
N GLN A 45 1.71 -16.12 6.68
CA GLN A 45 0.37 -16.36 6.11
C GLN A 45 0.40 -16.47 4.59
N ALA A 46 1.16 -15.61 3.91
CA ALA A 46 1.32 -15.66 2.46
C ALA A 46 1.96 -16.98 2.00
N ARG A 47 2.99 -17.46 2.72
CA ARG A 47 3.59 -18.77 2.49
C ARG A 47 2.61 -19.92 2.81
N GLY A 48 1.84 -19.82 3.89
CA GLY A 48 0.81 -20.80 4.23
C GLY A 48 -0.25 -20.94 3.12
N LEU A 49 -0.56 -19.85 2.41
CA LEU A 49 -1.42 -19.86 1.23
C LEU A 49 -0.78 -20.60 0.05
N THR A 50 0.52 -20.42 -0.20
CA THR A 50 1.23 -21.10 -1.30
C THR A 50 1.42 -22.59 -1.02
N ASP A 51 1.72 -22.95 0.22
CA ASP A 51 2.09 -24.30 0.62
C ASP A 51 0.85 -25.15 1.00
N GLY A 52 -0.35 -24.55 1.04
CA GLY A 52 -1.58 -25.23 1.48
C GLY A 52 -1.63 -25.50 2.99
N THR A 53 -0.76 -24.85 3.78
CA THR A 53 -0.56 -25.08 5.22
C THR A 53 -1.07 -23.93 6.09
N LEU A 54 -1.88 -23.03 5.54
CA LEU A 54 -2.38 -21.83 6.22
C LEU A 54 -2.95 -22.10 7.62
N TRP A 55 -3.70 -23.18 7.82
CA TRP A 55 -4.26 -23.50 9.13
C TRP A 55 -3.22 -23.87 10.16
N ASN A 56 -2.09 -24.46 9.75
CA ASN A 56 -0.96 -24.69 10.64
C ASN A 56 -0.35 -23.36 11.07
N VAL A 57 -0.15 -22.41 10.15
CA VAL A 57 0.36 -21.07 10.46
C VAL A 57 -0.51 -20.37 11.52
N VAL A 58 -1.84 -20.40 11.34
CA VAL A 58 -2.78 -19.79 12.29
C VAL A 58 -2.75 -20.49 13.64
N ARG A 59 -2.74 -21.83 13.65
CA ARG A 59 -2.68 -22.64 14.88
C ARG A 59 -1.38 -22.39 15.65
N ASP A 60 -0.25 -22.40 14.95
CA ASP A 60 1.07 -22.28 15.55
C ASP A 60 1.29 -20.86 16.10
N ASN A 61 0.80 -19.83 15.39
CA ASN A 61 0.80 -18.46 15.91
C ASN A 61 -0.10 -18.30 17.14
N ARG A 62 -1.30 -18.90 17.12
CA ARG A 62 -2.18 -18.94 18.31
C ARG A 62 -1.49 -19.58 19.50
N PHE A 63 -0.85 -20.73 19.30
CA PHE A 63 -0.12 -21.42 20.34
C PHE A 63 0.99 -20.54 20.93
N ALA A 64 1.76 -19.85 20.08
CA ALA A 64 2.80 -18.94 20.53
C ALA A 64 2.25 -17.77 21.37
N LEU A 65 1.10 -17.20 20.97
CA LEU A 65 0.43 -16.15 21.74
C LEU A 65 -0.11 -16.65 23.07
N ASP A 66 -0.80 -17.79 23.08
CA ASP A 66 -1.42 -18.38 24.28
C ASP A 66 -0.36 -18.80 25.32
N ASN A 67 0.89 -19.04 24.90
CA ASN A 67 1.99 -19.48 25.77
C ASN A 67 3.11 -18.43 25.96
N SER A 68 2.88 -17.18 25.56
CA SER A 68 3.84 -16.09 25.77
C SER A 68 3.47 -15.26 27.00
N ALA A 69 4.48 -14.82 27.76
CA ALA A 69 4.30 -13.87 28.86
C ALA A 69 3.72 -12.52 28.39
N TRP A 70 3.93 -12.19 27.11
CA TRP A 70 3.31 -11.07 26.42
C TRP A 70 2.55 -11.58 25.21
N ASN A 71 1.22 -11.49 25.22
CA ASN A 71 0.35 -12.06 24.18
C ASN A 71 -0.47 -11.02 23.37
N TYR A 72 -0.37 -9.73 23.70
CA TYR A 72 -1.07 -8.65 22.99
C TYR A 72 -0.27 -8.03 21.83
N PHE A 73 0.93 -8.51 21.54
CA PHE A 73 1.80 -7.92 20.50
C PHE A 73 1.35 -8.26 19.07
N SER A 74 0.55 -9.31 18.89
CA SER A 74 0.07 -9.75 17.58
C SER A 74 -1.30 -10.44 17.70
N PRO A 75 -2.19 -10.30 16.72
CA PRO A 75 -3.39 -11.12 16.62
C PRO A 75 -3.04 -12.54 16.14
N THR A 76 -3.98 -13.46 16.32
CA THR A 76 -3.86 -14.84 15.82
C THR A 76 -3.66 -14.93 14.31
N ALA A 77 -4.26 -14.02 13.54
CA ALA A 77 -4.06 -13.86 12.12
C ALA A 77 -4.22 -12.39 11.73
N TYR A 78 -3.39 -11.92 10.79
CA TYR A 78 -3.51 -10.61 10.19
C TYR A 78 -4.53 -10.56 9.04
N PRO A 79 -5.02 -9.35 8.69
CA PRO A 79 -5.91 -9.15 7.54
C PRO A 79 -5.36 -9.74 6.24
N TRP A 80 -6.25 -10.37 5.47
CA TRP A 80 -5.90 -11.15 4.27
C TRP A 80 -5.41 -10.35 3.06
N GLY A 81 -5.64 -9.04 3.03
CA GLY A 81 -5.30 -8.22 1.87
C GLY A 81 -3.81 -8.30 1.50
N LEU A 82 -2.92 -8.05 2.46
CA LEU A 82 -1.48 -8.11 2.20
C LEU A 82 -0.98 -9.54 1.94
N PRO A 83 -1.33 -10.58 2.72
CA PRO A 83 -0.91 -11.95 2.45
C PRO A 83 -1.30 -12.44 1.04
N LEU A 84 -2.50 -12.09 0.56
CA LEU A 84 -2.96 -12.44 -0.78
C LEU A 84 -2.14 -11.76 -1.89
N LEU A 85 -1.68 -10.53 -1.66
CA LEU A 85 -0.80 -9.81 -2.61
C LEU A 85 0.63 -10.36 -2.61
N LEU A 86 1.12 -10.85 -1.46
CA LEU A 86 2.45 -11.44 -1.32
C LEU A 86 2.51 -12.88 -1.85
N ALA A 87 1.44 -13.67 -1.70
CA ALA A 87 1.38 -15.07 -2.07
C ALA A 87 1.87 -15.38 -3.51
N PRO A 88 1.46 -14.68 -4.59
CA PRO A 88 1.96 -14.97 -5.93
C PRO A 88 3.46 -14.71 -6.08
N ILE A 89 4.02 -13.74 -5.34
CA ILE A 89 5.46 -13.48 -5.34
C ILE A 89 6.19 -14.63 -4.65
N ILE A 90 5.67 -15.08 -3.50
CA ILE A 90 6.26 -16.20 -2.76
C ILE A 90 6.16 -17.49 -3.56
N ALA A 91 5.05 -17.73 -4.28
CA ALA A 91 4.86 -18.94 -5.07
C ALA A 91 5.89 -19.08 -6.21
N VAL A 92 6.31 -17.96 -6.81
CA VAL A 92 7.22 -17.96 -7.96
C VAL A 92 8.69 -17.78 -7.55
N TRP A 93 8.98 -16.93 -6.56
CA TRP A 93 10.35 -16.54 -6.19
C TRP A 93 10.75 -16.93 -4.76
N GLY A 94 9.85 -17.57 -4.00
CA GLY A 94 10.06 -17.81 -2.57
C GLY A 94 10.08 -16.52 -1.75
N ILE A 95 10.62 -16.59 -0.54
CA ILE A 95 10.76 -15.42 0.35
C ILE A 95 11.93 -14.56 -0.15
N ASN A 96 11.63 -13.65 -1.08
CA ASN A 96 12.57 -12.66 -1.57
C ASN A 96 12.21 -11.27 -1.03
N PHE A 97 12.89 -10.82 0.02
CA PHE A 97 12.60 -9.54 0.67
C PHE A 97 12.68 -8.33 -0.26
N SER A 98 13.55 -8.34 -1.27
CA SER A 98 13.62 -7.25 -2.26
C SER A 98 12.32 -7.15 -3.06
N LEU A 99 11.76 -8.28 -3.48
CA LEU A 99 10.49 -8.31 -4.24
C LEU A 99 9.28 -8.07 -3.33
N LEU A 100 9.25 -8.68 -2.14
CA LEU A 100 8.14 -8.53 -1.20
C LEU A 100 7.96 -7.07 -0.77
N LYS A 101 9.06 -6.32 -0.57
CA LYS A 101 9.02 -4.89 -0.24
C LYS A 101 8.41 -4.02 -1.34
N LEU A 102 8.40 -4.47 -2.60
CA LEU A 102 7.77 -3.71 -3.68
C LEU A 102 6.25 -3.62 -3.51
N VAL A 103 5.60 -4.62 -2.91
CA VAL A 103 4.14 -4.63 -2.72
C VAL A 103 3.65 -3.46 -1.86
N PRO A 104 4.14 -3.25 -0.62
CA PRO A 104 3.76 -2.08 0.16
C PRO A 104 4.24 -0.77 -0.47
N THR A 105 5.39 -0.75 -1.17
CA THR A 105 5.84 0.45 -1.91
C THR A 105 4.84 0.87 -2.99
N LEU A 106 4.38 -0.08 -3.80
CA LEU A 106 3.38 0.18 -4.84
C LEU A 106 2.03 0.59 -4.22
N GLY A 107 1.63 -0.05 -3.11
CA GLY A 107 0.45 0.34 -2.34
C GLY A 107 0.52 1.79 -1.84
N TYR A 108 1.68 2.19 -1.31
CA TYR A 108 1.94 3.57 -0.88
C TYR A 108 1.83 4.56 -2.05
N ILE A 109 2.51 4.28 -3.18
CA ILE A 109 2.43 5.13 -4.38
C ILE A 109 0.98 5.25 -4.87
N ALA A 110 0.23 4.15 -4.93
CA ALA A 110 -1.17 4.16 -5.32
C ALA A 110 -2.04 5.01 -4.38
N ALA A 111 -1.84 4.88 -3.06
CA ALA A 111 -2.55 5.68 -2.05
C ALA A 111 -2.22 7.18 -2.17
N THR A 112 -0.96 7.53 -2.40
CA THR A 112 -0.55 8.92 -2.67
C THR A 112 -1.23 9.46 -3.91
N MET A 113 -1.24 8.69 -5.01
CA MET A 113 -1.90 9.10 -6.25
C MET A 113 -3.41 9.25 -6.09
N ALA A 114 -4.07 8.33 -5.37
CA ALA A 114 -5.48 8.44 -5.04
C ALA A 114 -5.77 9.72 -4.25
N THR A 115 -4.95 10.01 -3.24
CA THR A 115 -5.08 11.21 -2.39
C THR A 115 -4.91 12.49 -3.21
N LEU A 116 -3.90 12.55 -4.08
CA LEU A 116 -3.66 13.69 -4.95
C LEU A 116 -4.81 13.92 -5.94
N ASN A 117 -5.39 12.84 -6.49
CA ASN A 117 -6.53 12.95 -7.39
C ASN A 117 -7.79 13.44 -6.66
N ILE A 118 -8.06 12.93 -5.45
CA ILE A 118 -9.14 13.42 -4.60
C ILE A 118 -8.94 14.90 -4.28
N ALA A 119 -7.74 15.30 -3.88
CA ALA A 119 -7.42 16.70 -3.56
C ALA A 119 -7.62 17.62 -4.77
N ARG A 120 -7.11 17.24 -5.96
CA ARG A 120 -7.31 18.01 -7.20
C ARG A 120 -8.77 18.11 -7.62
N HIS A 121 -9.54 17.05 -7.40
CA HIS A 121 -10.98 17.05 -7.69
C HIS A 121 -11.75 17.97 -6.74
N ARG A 122 -11.39 17.99 -5.45
CA ARG A 122 -12.09 18.78 -4.41
C ARG A 122 -11.69 20.26 -4.38
N PHE A 123 -10.41 20.56 -4.61
CA PHE A 123 -9.81 21.89 -4.44
C PHE A 123 -9.22 22.48 -5.73
N GLY A 124 -9.41 21.83 -6.88
CA GLY A 124 -8.95 22.36 -8.16
C GLY A 124 -9.59 23.71 -8.49
N PRO A 125 -9.00 24.49 -9.42
CA PRO A 125 -9.46 25.84 -9.75
C PRO A 125 -10.96 25.85 -10.02
N ARG A 126 -11.73 26.54 -9.17
CA ARG A 126 -13.11 26.93 -9.48
C ARG A 126 -12.98 28.05 -10.50
N SER A 127 -13.47 27.87 -11.71
CA SER A 127 -13.60 28.97 -12.66
C SER A 127 -14.44 30.06 -12.00
N HIS A 128 -13.80 31.12 -11.51
CA HIS A 128 -14.48 32.36 -11.21
C HIS A 128 -14.83 33.00 -12.56
N SER A 129 -15.96 32.60 -13.12
CA SER A 129 -16.71 33.49 -14.01
C SER A 129 -17.59 34.34 -13.10
N MET A 130 -17.05 35.42 -12.55
CA MET A 130 -17.84 36.41 -11.83
C MET A 130 -17.33 37.81 -12.15
N PHE A 131 -18.21 38.54 -12.86
CA PHE A 131 -18.23 39.97 -13.11
C PHE A 131 -17.16 40.53 -14.06
N GLY A 132 -17.33 40.21 -15.35
CA GLY A 132 -17.09 41.20 -16.38
C GLY A 132 -18.43 41.82 -16.76
N GLU A 133 -18.75 42.99 -16.20
CA GLU A 133 -19.50 44.08 -16.85
C GLU A 133 -19.19 45.35 -16.06
N THR A 134 -18.26 46.16 -16.56
CA THR A 134 -18.22 47.59 -16.26
C THR A 134 -19.11 48.28 -17.29
N PRO A 135 -20.23 48.92 -16.93
CA PRO A 135 -20.89 49.82 -17.84
C PRO A 135 -20.06 51.10 -17.91
N SER A 136 -19.46 51.34 -19.07
CA SER A 136 -18.99 52.66 -19.47
C SER A 136 -20.20 53.50 -19.89
N VAL A 137 -20.60 54.49 -19.08
CA VAL A 137 -20.87 55.90 -19.47
C VAL A 137 -20.70 56.76 -18.22
#